data_AF-A0A8C0WFV1-F1
#
_entry.id   AF-A0A8C0WFV1-F1
#
_cell.length_a   1.000
_cell.length_b   1.000
_cell.length_c   1.000
_cell.angle_alpha   90.00
_cell.angle_beta   90.00
_cell.angle_gamma   90.00
#
_symmetry.space_group_name_H-M   'P 1'
#
loop_
_entity.id
_entity.type
_entity.pdbx_description
1 polymer ?
#
loop_
_entity_poly.entity_id
_entity_poly.type
_entity_poly.pdbx_seq_one_letter_code
_entity_poly.pdbx_strand_id
1 'polypeptide(L)'
;MAWVLVLSHLLSPVLTQMSSVSASLGSSARLNCTLSSGFEVLGYHISWYQQKTESTPQFLLRYYSDSGKYQGPGVPSCFSGSKDASANSGILLISGLQPEDEADYYCAIYHGNTGTNTVI
;
A
#
# COMPACT_ATOMS: atom_id res chain seq x y z
N MET A 1 24.20 -11.33 -0.94
CA MET A 1 23.21 -10.40 -0.36
C MET A 1 22.10 -10.29 -1.37
N ALA A 2 20.90 -10.79 -1.05
CA ALA A 2 19.74 -10.71 -1.93
C ALA A 2 18.93 -9.47 -1.55
N TRP A 3 18.62 -8.63 -2.54
CA TRP A 3 17.83 -7.42 -2.40
C TRP A 3 16.52 -7.63 -3.16
N VAL A 4 15.39 -7.30 -2.56
CA VAL A 4 14.08 -7.27 -3.23
C VAL A 4 13.75 -5.82 -3.57
N LEU A 5 13.41 -5.55 -4.83
CA LEU A 5 12.93 -4.25 -5.28
C LEU A 5 11.40 -4.23 -5.22
N VAL A 6 10.87 -3.38 -4.35
CA VAL A 6 9.44 -3.15 -4.23
C VAL A 6 9.13 -1.80 -4.87
N LEU A 7 8.49 -1.82 -6.02
CA LEU A 7 8.18 -0.62 -6.78
C LEU A 7 6.79 -0.13 -6.39
N SER A 8 6.63 1.17 -6.11
CA SER A 8 5.30 1.77 -5.94
C SER A 8 5.13 2.90 -6.95
N HIS A 9 4.57 2.57 -8.11
CA HIS A 9 4.51 3.48 -9.24
C HIS A 9 3.15 4.18 -9.35
N LEU A 10 3.16 5.51 -9.20
CA LEU A 10 2.52 6.54 -10.05
C LEU A 10 2.22 7.79 -9.20
N LEU A 11 2.61 8.95 -9.73
CA LEU A 11 2.31 10.27 -9.16
C LEU A 11 0.97 10.74 -9.72
N SER A 12 -0.07 10.72 -8.89
CA SER A 12 -1.36 11.38 -9.15
C SER A 12 -1.36 12.74 -8.44
N PRO A 13 -2.14 13.74 -8.89
CA PRO A 13 -2.28 15.00 -8.15
C PRO A 13 -2.78 14.82 -6.70
N VAL A 14 -3.31 13.63 -6.35
CA VAL A 14 -3.91 13.32 -5.05
C VAL A 14 -3.04 12.41 -4.18
N LEU A 15 -2.21 11.52 -4.76
CA LEU A 15 -1.35 10.61 -4.00
C LEU A 15 0.06 10.55 -4.56
N THR A 16 1.01 10.38 -3.64
CA THR A 16 2.44 10.24 -3.88
C THR A 16 2.93 8.94 -3.25
N GLN A 17 3.56 8.08 -4.04
CA GLN A 17 4.26 6.87 -3.58
C GLN A 17 5.76 6.96 -3.88
N MET A 18 6.59 6.21 -3.13
CA MET A 18 8.03 6.17 -3.40
C MET A 18 8.31 5.38 -4.68
N SER A 19 9.23 5.84 -5.52
CA SER A 19 9.50 5.16 -6.79
C SER A 19 10.01 3.72 -6.63
N SER A 20 10.72 3.43 -5.54
CA SER A 20 11.26 2.10 -5.24
C SER A 20 11.70 1.98 -3.78
N VAL A 21 11.54 0.79 -3.19
CA VAL A 21 12.11 0.42 -1.89
C VAL A 21 12.93 -0.85 -2.07
N SER A 22 14.19 -0.84 -1.60
CA SER A 22 15.05 -2.02 -1.60
C SER A 22 15.20 -2.54 -0.17
N ALA A 23 15.05 -3.85 0.03
CA ALA A 23 15.19 -4.47 1.34
C ALA A 23 15.75 -5.90 1.23
N SER A 24 16.37 -6.38 2.30
CA SER A 24 16.97 -7.72 2.36
C SER A 24 15.89 -8.79 2.53
N LEU A 25 16.12 -10.00 2.00
CA LEU A 25 15.26 -11.15 2.29
C LEU A 25 15.15 -11.39 3.81
N GLY A 26 13.95 -11.73 4.27
CA GLY A 26 13.61 -11.90 5.69
C GLY A 26 13.47 -10.59 6.48
N SER A 27 13.83 -9.44 5.92
CA SER A 27 13.59 -8.13 6.55
C SER A 27 12.17 -7.62 6.26
N SER A 28 11.84 -6.44 6.79
CA SER A 28 10.55 -5.81 6.52
C SER A 28 10.68 -4.66 5.54
N ALA A 29 9.79 -4.57 4.56
CA ALA A 29 9.64 -3.40 3.69
C ALA A 29 8.46 -2.54 4.15
N ARG A 30 8.64 -1.21 4.05
CA ARG A 30 7.61 -0.22 4.34
C ARG A 30 7.35 0.62 3.09
N LEU A 31 6.13 0.53 2.56
CA LEU A 31 5.68 1.36 1.45
C LEU A 31 4.73 2.43 1.97
N ASN A 32 4.92 3.65 1.48
CA ASN A 32 4.11 4.80 1.87
C ASN A 32 3.23 5.26 0.70
N CYS A 33 2.00 5.64 1.02
CA CYS A 33 1.03 6.24 0.13
C CYS A 33 0.60 7.57 0.73
N THR A 34 1.27 8.66 0.33
CA THR A 34 1.08 10.00 0.90
C THR A 34 -0.01 10.76 0.16
N LEU A 35 -0.97 11.33 0.88
CA LEU A 35 -2.01 12.16 0.30
C LEU A 35 -1.52 13.61 0.13
N SER A 36 -1.96 14.27 -0.94
CA SER A 36 -1.62 15.67 -1.20
C SER A 36 -2.25 16.61 -0.17
N SER A 37 -1.68 17.82 -0.04
CA SER A 37 -2.16 18.83 0.90
C SER A 37 -3.62 19.21 0.60
N GLY A 38 -4.48 19.09 1.60
CA GLY A 38 -5.94 19.31 1.48
C GLY A 38 -6.78 18.04 1.67
N PHE A 39 -6.14 16.86 1.73
CA PHE A 39 -6.78 15.60 2.09
C PHE A 39 -6.23 15.08 3.40
N GLU A 40 -7.08 14.56 4.29
CA GLU A 40 -6.68 13.98 5.57
C GLU A 40 -6.77 12.46 5.54
N VAL A 41 -5.63 11.77 5.59
CA VAL A 41 -5.55 10.30 5.49
C VAL A 41 -6.44 9.53 6.48
N LEU A 42 -6.73 10.13 7.63
CA LEU A 42 -7.58 9.53 8.66
C LEU A 42 -9.00 9.27 8.16
N GLY A 43 -9.53 10.12 7.27
CA GLY A 43 -10.88 10.01 6.72
C GLY A 43 -11.06 9.01 5.56
N TYR A 44 -9.98 8.39 5.07
CA TYR A 44 -10.03 7.53 3.87
C TYR A 44 -9.80 6.05 4.19
N HIS A 45 -10.48 5.17 3.47
CA HIS A 45 -10.03 3.77 3.40
C HIS A 45 -8.86 3.69 2.43
N ILE A 46 -7.77 3.03 2.84
CA ILE A 46 -6.59 2.84 2.00
C ILE A 46 -6.55 1.38 1.58
N SER A 47 -6.65 1.13 0.29
CA SER A 47 -6.59 -0.21 -0.30
C SER A 47 -5.24 -0.40 -0.97
N TRP A 48 -4.65 -1.57 -0.80
CA TRP A 48 -3.35 -1.94 -1.36
C TRP A 48 -3.52 -3.08 -2.35
N TYR A 49 -2.77 -2.99 -3.45
CA TYR A 49 -2.76 -3.98 -4.52
C TYR A 49 -1.31 -4.39 -4.82
N GLN A 50 -1.13 -5.64 -5.24
CA GLN A 50 0.12 -6.17 -5.76
C GLN A 50 -0.06 -6.55 -7.22
N GLN A 51 0.87 -6.17 -8.07
CA GLN A 51 0.92 -6.58 -9.46
C GLN A 51 2.29 -7.18 -9.76
N LYS A 52 2.30 -8.47 -10.09
CA LYS A 52 3.49 -9.15 -10.62
C LYS A 52 3.59 -8.88 -12.12
N THR A 53 4.79 -9.03 -12.66
CA THR A 53 5.05 -8.90 -14.10
C THR A 53 4.06 -9.74 -14.92
N GLU A 54 3.42 -9.14 -15.92
CA GLU A 54 2.37 -9.76 -16.75
C GLU A 54 1.10 -10.24 -16.00
N SER A 55 0.88 -9.82 -14.75
CA SER A 55 -0.33 -10.12 -13.98
C SER A 55 -1.27 -8.92 -13.90
N THR A 56 -2.54 -9.18 -13.65
CA THR A 56 -3.49 -8.15 -13.21
C THR A 56 -3.24 -7.76 -11.75
N PRO A 57 -3.53 -6.52 -11.34
CA PRO A 57 -3.48 -6.12 -9.93
C PRO A 57 -4.35 -7.03 -9.05
N GLN A 58 -3.74 -7.61 -8.03
CA GLN A 58 -4.40 -8.40 -6.99
C GLN A 58 -4.63 -7.52 -5.76
N PHE A 59 -5.87 -7.50 -5.25
CA PHE A 59 -6.17 -6.83 -3.98
C PHE A 59 -5.50 -7.55 -2.80
N LEU A 60 -4.70 -6.82 -2.03
CA LEU A 60 -4.06 -7.31 -0.82
C LEU A 60 -4.91 -7.05 0.42
N LEU A 61 -5.13 -5.78 0.75
CA LEU A 61 -5.83 -5.39 1.96
C LEU A 61 -6.41 -3.99 1.87
N ARG A 62 -7.35 -3.72 2.78
CA ARG A 62 -7.89 -2.39 3.03
C ARG A 62 -7.70 -2.05 4.51
N TYR A 63 -7.21 -0.84 4.79
CA TYR A 63 -7.05 -0.32 6.13
C TYR A 63 -7.78 1.01 6.31
N TYR A 64 -8.59 1.11 7.36
CA TYR A 64 -9.18 2.37 7.83
C TYR A 64 -8.74 2.67 9.27
N SER A 65 -8.91 1.68 10.13
CA SER A 65 -8.50 1.63 11.53
C SER A 65 -8.26 0.16 11.91
N ASP A 66 -7.79 -0.10 13.14
CA ASP A 66 -7.54 -1.47 13.60
C ASP A 66 -8.81 -2.33 13.67
N SER A 67 -9.97 -1.72 13.94
CA SER A 67 -11.28 -2.38 13.91
C SER A 67 -11.93 -2.40 12.52
N GLY A 68 -11.41 -1.58 11.58
CA GLY A 68 -11.95 -1.39 10.23
C GLY A 68 -11.01 -1.84 9.12
N LYS A 69 -10.20 -2.88 9.38
CA LYS A 69 -9.26 -3.47 8.41
C LYS A 69 -9.83 -4.76 7.80
N TYR A 70 -9.47 -5.01 6.55
CA TYR A 70 -9.86 -6.21 5.81
C TYR A 70 -8.68 -6.74 5.01
N GLN A 71 -8.42 -8.04 5.12
CA GLN A 71 -7.41 -8.75 4.34
C GLN A 71 -8.11 -9.47 3.18
N GLY A 72 -7.50 -9.41 1.99
CA GLY A 72 -8.00 -10.10 0.82
C GLY A 72 -7.99 -11.62 0.99
N PRO A 73 -8.91 -12.34 0.33
CA PRO A 73 -8.96 -13.79 0.41
C PRO A 73 -7.67 -14.42 -0.12
N GLY A 74 -7.04 -15.28 0.68
CA GLY A 74 -5.79 -15.95 0.30
C GLY A 74 -4.53 -15.08 0.38
N VAL A 75 -4.64 -13.83 0.83
CA VAL A 75 -3.48 -12.94 1.00
C VAL A 75 -2.69 -13.34 2.26
N PRO A 76 -1.36 -13.53 2.15
CA PRO A 76 -0.53 -13.92 3.29
C PRO A 76 -0.57 -12.90 4.44
N SER A 77 -0.39 -13.38 5.67
CA SER A 77 -0.37 -12.53 6.87
C SER A 77 0.88 -11.65 7.00
N CYS A 78 1.87 -11.78 6.12
CA CYS A 78 3.02 -10.90 6.07
C CYS A 78 2.65 -9.46 5.66
N PHE A 79 1.53 -9.28 4.95
CA PHE A 79 1.01 -7.98 4.55
C PHE A 79 0.13 -7.37 5.65
N SER A 80 0.48 -6.15 6.07
CA SER A 80 -0.29 -5.39 7.05
C SER A 80 -0.37 -3.91 6.67
N GLY A 81 -1.53 -3.31 6.93
CA GLY A 81 -1.78 -1.89 6.65
C GLY A 81 -1.78 -1.06 7.93
N SER A 82 -1.36 0.20 7.83
CA SER A 82 -1.51 1.21 8.87
C SER A 82 -1.59 2.63 8.28
N LYS A 83 -1.73 3.64 9.15
CA LYS A 83 -1.73 5.06 8.76
C LYS A 83 -0.77 5.84 9.65
N ASP A 84 -0.13 6.84 9.07
CA ASP A 84 0.65 7.86 9.77
C ASP A 84 0.03 9.23 9.50
N ALA A 85 -0.67 9.74 10.52
CA ALA A 85 -1.34 11.03 10.43
C ALA A 85 -0.36 12.20 10.29
N SER A 86 0.84 12.08 10.87
CA SER A 86 1.85 13.14 10.83
C SER A 86 2.47 13.30 9.44
N ALA A 87 2.62 12.17 8.73
CA ALA A 87 3.08 12.13 7.35
C ALA A 87 1.95 12.28 6.32
N ASN A 88 0.69 12.28 6.76
CA ASN A 88 -0.50 12.18 5.91
C ASN A 88 -0.46 10.98 4.95
N SER A 89 -0.03 9.81 5.45
CA SER A 89 0.26 8.64 4.61
C SER A 89 -0.41 7.36 5.09
N GLY A 90 -0.86 6.55 4.13
CA GLY A 90 -1.10 5.13 4.33
C GLY A 90 0.21 4.35 4.25
N ILE A 91 0.29 3.25 4.99
CA ILE A 91 1.47 2.39 5.04
C ILE A 91 1.07 0.95 4.72
N LEU A 92 1.84 0.31 3.85
CA LEU A 92 1.90 -1.14 3.73
C LEU A 92 3.21 -1.63 4.34
N LEU A 93 3.10 -2.51 5.34
CA LEU A 93 4.23 -3.21 5.92
C LEU A 93 4.22 -4.65 5.44
N ILE A 94 5.31 -5.06 4.79
CA ILE A 94 5.55 -6.42 4.31
C ILE A 94 6.62 -7.01 5.22
N SER A 95 6.27 -8.01 6.02
CA SER A 95 7.16 -8.61 7.02
C SER A 95 7.77 -9.91 6.49
N GLY A 96 9.08 -10.10 6.67
CA GLY A 96 9.73 -11.35 6.29
C GLY A 96 9.81 -11.55 4.78
N LEU A 97 10.24 -10.50 4.06
CA LEU A 97 10.32 -10.46 2.60
C LEU A 97 10.86 -11.73 1.98
N GLN A 98 10.12 -12.27 1.01
CA GLN A 98 10.53 -13.37 0.17
C GLN A 98 10.77 -12.90 -1.28
N PRO A 99 11.48 -13.68 -2.11
CA PRO A 99 11.66 -13.34 -3.52
C PRO A 99 10.32 -13.15 -4.26
N GLU A 100 9.27 -13.86 -3.84
CA GLU A 100 7.94 -13.79 -4.45
C GLU A 100 7.18 -12.49 -4.13
N ASP A 101 7.68 -11.68 -3.20
CA ASP A 101 7.12 -10.37 -2.84
C ASP A 101 7.65 -9.26 -3.77
N GLU A 102 8.59 -9.55 -4.67
CA GLU A 102 9.03 -8.64 -5.73
C GLU A 102 7.88 -8.37 -6.71
N ALA A 103 7.36 -7.14 -6.70
CA ALA A 103 6.20 -6.74 -7.47
C ALA A 103 6.06 -5.20 -7.48
N ASP A 104 5.17 -4.72 -8.34
CA ASP A 104 4.62 -3.37 -8.25
C ASP A 104 3.48 -3.33 -7.24
N TYR A 105 3.44 -2.29 -6.41
CA TYR A 105 2.44 -2.11 -5.37
C TYR A 105 1.73 -0.77 -5.49
N TYR A 106 0.41 -0.82 -5.53
CA TYR A 106 -0.43 0.35 -5.73
C TYR A 106 -1.31 0.60 -4.52
N CYS A 107 -1.57 1.88 -4.23
CA CYS A 107 -2.54 2.28 -3.23
C CYS A 107 -3.71 3.01 -3.88
N ALA A 108 -4.92 2.77 -3.37
CA ALA A 108 -6.12 3.49 -3.72
C ALA A 108 -6.79 4.04 -2.46
N ILE A 109 -7.41 5.21 -2.55
CA ILE A 109 -8.19 5.78 -1.46
C ILE A 109 -9.68 5.80 -1.80
N TYR A 110 -10.52 5.49 -0.82
CA TYR A 110 -11.97 5.63 -0.95
C TYR A 110 -12.51 6.62 0.08
N HIS A 111 -13.27 7.60 -0.39
CA HIS A 111 -13.92 8.59 0.46
C HIS A 111 -15.31 8.12 0.86
N GLY A 112 -15.46 7.71 2.12
CA GLY A 112 -16.73 7.22 2.65
C GLY A 112 -17.87 8.25 2.60
N ASN A 113 -17.55 9.55 2.65
CA ASN A 113 -18.56 10.62 2.73
C ASN A 113 -19.16 11.04 1.38
N THR A 114 -18.49 10.79 0.25
CA THR A 114 -18.96 11.21 -1.08
C THR A 114 -19.23 10.04 -2.02
N GLY A 115 -18.94 8.80 -1.61
CA GLY A 115 -19.09 7.62 -2.46
C GLY A 115 -18.10 7.55 -3.62
N THR A 116 -17.04 8.37 -3.60
CA THR A 116 -16.07 8.48 -4.70
C THR A 116 -14.84 7.63 -4.42
N ASN A 117 -14.51 6.74 -5.36
CA ASN A 117 -13.23 6.01 -5.39
C ASN A 117 -12.20 6.84 -6.14
N THR A 118 -11.07 7.15 -5.48
CA THR A 118 -9.87 7.63 -6.17
C THR A 118 -8.90 6.46 -6.21
N VAL A 119 -8.98 5.72 -7.31
CA VAL A 119 -8.06 4.61 -7.61
C VAL A 119 -6.83 5.18 -8.28
N ILE A 120 -5.67 4.61 -7.96
CA ILE A 120 -4.45 4.74 -8.75
C ILE A 120 -4.11 3.37 -9.27
#